data_AF-A0A8I0WRH1-F1
#
_entry.id   AF-A0A8I0WRH1-F1
#
_cell.length_a   1.000
_cell.length_b   1.000
_cell.length_c   1.000
_cell.angle_alpha   90.00
_cell.angle_beta   90.00
_cell.angle_gamma   90.00
#
_symmetry.space_group_name_H-M   'P 1'
#
loop_
_entity.id
_entity.type
_entity.pdbx_description
1 polymer ?
#
loop_
_entity_poly.entity_id
_entity_poly.type
_entity_poly.pdbx_seq_one_letter_code
_entity_poly.pdbx_strand_id
1 'polypeptide(L)'
;MIYFTSDTHFCHSNILNLCDRPFNSISHMNDTLIHNWNAYVSDNDEIYILGDFLYRGTGRDANQILRRLKGKKYLIRGNHDKFLDDPEFDASAFEWVKDYFELDYKKRKIVMFHYPILEWAGFFRDSIHLYGHVHNSQKDPSQRKRLDVLGKSAMNVGVDVNDFFPISIETILKRTSK
;
A
#
# COMPACT_ATOMS: atom_id res chain seq x y z
N MET A 1 -7.70 10.01 11.53
CA MET A 1 -7.04 8.70 11.74
C MET A 1 -6.00 8.51 10.63
N ILE A 2 -4.98 7.68 10.84
CA ILE A 2 -3.97 7.34 9.82
C ILE A 2 -4.14 5.88 9.40
N TYR A 3 -4.19 5.64 8.10
CA TYR A 3 -4.28 4.33 7.47
C TYR A 3 -3.13 4.09 6.49
N PHE A 4 -2.90 2.82 6.19
CA PHE A 4 -1.89 2.35 5.24
C PHE A 4 -2.50 1.30 4.32
N THR A 5 -2.03 1.25 3.09
CA THR A 5 -2.32 0.17 2.14
C THR A 5 -1.21 0.12 1.10
N SER A 6 -1.13 -0.96 0.33
CA SER A 6 -0.22 -1.05 -0.81
C SER A 6 -0.76 -2.01 -1.86
N ASP A 7 -0.21 -1.93 -3.07
CA ASP A 7 -0.38 -2.95 -4.10
C ASP A 7 -1.85 -3.16 -4.50
N THR A 8 -2.64 -2.08 -4.54
CA THR A 8 -4.04 -2.17 -4.96
C THR A 8 -4.13 -2.71 -6.39
N HIS A 9 -3.15 -2.39 -7.25
CA HIS A 9 -3.08 -2.88 -8.63
C HIS A 9 -4.40 -2.70 -9.37
N PHE A 10 -5.00 -1.51 -9.22
CA PHE A 10 -6.19 -1.18 -9.99
C PHE A 10 -5.92 -1.40 -11.47
N CYS A 11 -6.92 -1.94 -12.17
CA CYS A 11 -6.86 -2.27 -13.61
C CYS A 11 -5.89 -3.42 -13.99
N HIS A 12 -5.30 -4.15 -13.04
CA HIS A 12 -4.41 -5.28 -13.32
C HIS A 12 -5.16 -6.62 -13.47
N SER A 13 -5.79 -6.92 -14.61
CA SER A 13 -6.55 -8.18 -14.76
C SER A 13 -5.74 -9.46 -14.46
N ASN A 14 -4.44 -9.49 -14.77
CA ASN A 14 -3.58 -10.65 -14.52
C ASN A 14 -3.30 -10.89 -13.03
N ILE A 15 -3.41 -9.88 -12.17
CA ILE A 15 -3.12 -10.01 -10.73
C ILE A 15 -4.03 -11.05 -10.06
N LEU A 16 -5.24 -11.23 -10.59
CA LEU A 16 -6.23 -12.20 -10.11
C LEU A 16 -5.63 -13.61 -10.05
N ASN A 17 -4.98 -14.02 -11.13
CA ASN A 17 -4.35 -15.34 -11.24
C ASN A 17 -2.89 -15.34 -10.74
N LEU A 18 -2.21 -14.19 -10.78
CA LEU A 18 -0.82 -14.12 -10.33
C LEU A 18 -0.71 -14.27 -8.82
N CYS A 19 -1.64 -13.68 -8.08
CA CYS A 19 -1.65 -13.58 -6.62
C CYS A 19 -2.87 -14.28 -5.98
N ASP A 20 -3.58 -15.12 -6.75
CA ASP A 20 -4.75 -15.87 -6.29
C ASP A 20 -5.83 -14.99 -5.62
N ARG A 21 -6.03 -13.77 -6.14
CA ARG A 21 -7.03 -12.86 -5.57
C ARG A 21 -8.44 -13.40 -5.84
N PRO A 22 -9.34 -13.41 -4.84
CA PRO A 22 -10.63 -14.10 -4.91
C PRO A 22 -11.71 -13.29 -5.65
N PHE A 23 -11.39 -12.69 -6.80
CA PHE A 23 -12.34 -11.89 -7.58
C PHE A 23 -12.59 -12.49 -8.96
N ASN A 24 -13.88 -12.60 -9.31
CA ASN A 24 -14.32 -13.12 -10.61
C ASN A 24 -13.93 -12.25 -11.82
N SER A 25 -13.64 -10.96 -11.60
CA SER A 25 -13.28 -10.02 -12.67
C SER A 25 -12.52 -8.82 -12.12
N ILE A 26 -11.86 -8.08 -13.01
CA ILE A 26 -11.14 -6.85 -12.64
C ILE A 26 -12.10 -5.77 -12.13
N SER A 27 -13.32 -5.68 -12.70
CA SER A 27 -14.35 -4.75 -12.21
C SER A 27 -14.75 -5.10 -10.78
N HIS A 28 -15.00 -6.39 -10.50
CA HIS A 28 -15.36 -6.85 -9.16
C HIS A 28 -14.25 -6.55 -8.14
N MET A 29 -12.98 -6.77 -8.51
CA MET A 29 -11.84 -6.40 -7.66
C MET A 29 -11.78 -4.89 -7.41
N ASN A 30 -11.82 -4.08 -8.46
CA ASN A 30 -11.72 -2.63 -8.35
C ASN A 30 -12.85 -2.07 -7.47
N ASP A 31 -14.09 -2.51 -7.67
CA ASP A 31 -15.24 -2.05 -6.89
C ASP A 31 -15.16 -2.51 -5.43
N THR A 32 -14.67 -3.73 -5.17
CA THR A 32 -14.47 -4.23 -3.81
C THR A 32 -13.39 -3.45 -3.07
N LEU A 33 -12.25 -3.18 -3.71
CA LEU A 33 -11.17 -2.38 -3.12
C LEU A 33 -11.65 -0.97 -2.76
N ILE A 34 -12.44 -0.33 -3.64
CA ILE A 34 -13.03 0.99 -3.38
C ILE A 34 -14.03 0.93 -2.22
N HIS A 35 -14.87 -0.10 -2.18
CA HIS A 35 -15.82 -0.31 -1.09
C HIS A 35 -15.09 -0.47 0.26
N ASN A 36 -14.13 -1.40 0.33
CA ASN A 36 -13.35 -1.70 1.52
C ASN A 36 -12.56 -0.49 2.02
N TRP A 37 -11.96 0.27 1.11
CA TRP A 37 -11.30 1.53 1.43
C TRP A 37 -12.25 2.51 2.12
N ASN A 38 -13.38 2.77 1.48
CA ASN A 38 -14.35 3.78 1.95
C ASN A 38 -15.15 3.34 3.17
N ALA A 39 -15.08 2.06 3.56
CA ALA A 39 -15.65 1.54 4.79
C ALA A 39 -14.85 1.94 6.05
N TYR A 40 -13.54 2.18 5.91
CA TYR A 40 -12.65 2.55 7.02
C TYR A 40 -12.16 4.00 6.96
N VAL A 41 -11.98 4.53 5.76
CA VAL A 41 -11.38 5.85 5.55
C VAL A 41 -12.48 6.89 5.32
N SER A 42 -12.49 7.94 6.13
CA SER A 42 -13.30 9.15 5.93
C SER A 42 -12.52 10.25 5.22
N ASP A 43 -13.20 11.30 4.76
CA ASP A 43 -12.57 12.41 4.02
C ASP A 43 -11.54 13.19 4.84
N ASN A 44 -11.63 13.13 6.17
CA ASN A 44 -10.69 13.80 7.08
C ASN A 44 -9.51 12.92 7.51
N ASP A 45 -9.51 11.64 7.13
CA ASP A 45 -8.44 10.71 7.46
C ASP A 45 -7.26 10.83 6.50
N GLU A 46 -6.08 10.43 6.96
CA GLU A 46 -4.87 10.31 6.14
C GLU A 46 -4.69 8.85 5.74
N ILE A 47 -4.28 8.62 4.49
CA ILE A 47 -3.94 7.28 4.01
C ILE A 47 -2.66 7.30 3.17
N TYR A 48 -1.73 6.46 3.57
CA TYR A 48 -0.44 6.27 2.93
C TYR A 48 -0.51 5.02 2.05
N ILE A 49 -0.33 5.20 0.74
CA ILE A 49 -0.33 4.15 -0.27
C ILE A 49 1.13 3.81 -0.55
N LEU A 50 1.53 2.58 -0.24
CA LEU A 50 2.93 2.14 -0.35
C LEU A 50 3.26 1.54 -1.72
N GLY A 51 2.76 2.16 -2.79
CA GLY A 51 3.12 1.86 -4.17
C GLY A 51 2.18 0.89 -4.87
N ASP A 52 2.42 0.76 -6.19
CA ASP A 52 1.71 -0.12 -7.12
C ASP A 52 0.19 0.07 -7.05
N PHE A 53 -0.21 1.34 -7.09
CA PHE A 53 -1.60 1.78 -7.03
C PHE A 53 -2.39 1.33 -8.26
N LEU A 54 -1.85 1.59 -9.46
CA LEU A 54 -2.49 1.34 -10.76
C LEU A 54 -1.51 0.62 -11.69
N TYR A 55 -1.99 -0.41 -12.39
CA TYR A 55 -1.17 -1.15 -13.34
C TYR A 55 -1.53 -0.83 -14.79
N ARG A 56 -0.57 -0.28 -15.54
CA ARG A 56 -0.68 0.01 -16.99
C ARG A 56 -1.92 0.83 -17.42
N GLY A 57 -2.56 1.54 -16.49
CA GLY A 57 -3.59 2.52 -16.79
C GLY A 57 -2.99 3.90 -17.08
N THR A 58 -3.79 4.76 -17.68
CA THR A 58 -3.47 6.17 -17.97
C THR A 58 -3.60 7.05 -16.72
N GLY A 59 -3.11 8.28 -16.79
CA GLY A 59 -3.37 9.31 -15.78
C GLY A 59 -4.87 9.56 -15.58
N ARG A 60 -5.67 9.48 -16.65
CA ARG A 60 -7.14 9.58 -16.57
C ARG A 60 -7.76 8.43 -15.77
N ASP A 61 -7.28 7.20 -15.97
CA ASP A 61 -7.75 6.04 -15.22
C ASP A 61 -7.43 6.19 -13.72
N ALA A 62 -6.22 6.64 -13.40
CA ALA A 62 -5.83 6.96 -12.02
C ALA A 62 -6.77 8.00 -11.41
N ASN A 63 -7.00 9.12 -12.10
CA ASN A 63 -7.86 10.20 -11.63
C ASN A 63 -9.31 9.74 -11.37
N GLN A 64 -9.85 8.87 -12.24
CA GLN A 64 -11.20 8.33 -12.07
C GLN A 64 -11.32 7.49 -10.79
N ILE A 65 -10.31 6.68 -10.49
CA ILE A 65 -10.29 5.85 -9.29
C ILE A 65 -10.07 6.71 -8.04
N LEU A 66 -9.09 7.60 -8.07
CA LEU A 66 -8.75 8.45 -6.93
C LEU A 66 -9.91 9.33 -6.46
N ARG A 67 -10.74 9.84 -7.39
CA ARG A 67 -11.97 10.60 -7.06
C ARG A 67 -13.01 9.79 -6.30
N ARG A 68 -12.99 8.45 -6.41
CA ARG A 68 -13.91 7.55 -5.69
C ARG A 68 -13.38 7.14 -4.32
N LEU A 69 -12.12 7.44 -4.00
CA LEU A 69 -11.47 7.05 -2.75
C LEU A 69 -11.49 8.22 -1.76
N LYS A 70 -11.96 7.96 -0.54
CA LYS A 70 -11.97 8.94 0.55
C LYS A 70 -10.59 9.18 1.14
N GLY A 71 -10.46 10.29 1.88
CA GLY A 71 -9.28 10.64 2.67
C GLY A 71 -8.22 11.45 1.92
N LYS A 72 -7.29 12.02 2.69
CA LYS A 72 -6.08 12.70 2.21
C LYS A 72 -5.03 11.66 1.87
N LYS A 73 -4.59 11.66 0.62
CA LYS A 73 -3.82 10.55 0.04
C LYS A 73 -2.36 10.94 -0.09
N TYR A 74 -1.50 10.05 0.37
CA TYR A 74 -0.06 10.16 0.26
C TYR A 74 0.46 8.93 -0.47
N LEU A 75 1.33 9.11 -1.46
CA LEU A 75 1.85 7.99 -2.25
C LEU A 75 3.36 7.83 -2.04
N ILE A 76 3.75 6.60 -1.69
CA ILE A 76 5.12 6.12 -1.88
C ILE A 76 5.16 5.42 -3.23
N ARG A 77 5.99 5.88 -4.16
CA ARG A 77 5.99 5.41 -5.54
C ARG A 77 6.47 3.96 -5.64
N GLY A 78 5.64 3.10 -6.22
CA GLY A 78 5.99 1.73 -6.63
C GLY A 78 6.50 1.66 -8.06
N ASN A 79 7.01 0.49 -8.48
CA ASN A 79 7.53 0.29 -9.84
C ASN A 79 6.45 0.37 -10.93
N HIS A 80 5.20 0.10 -10.60
CA HIS A 80 4.08 0.12 -11.54
C HIS A 80 3.36 1.45 -11.66
N ASP A 81 3.67 2.44 -10.80
CA ASP A 81 3.05 3.77 -10.78
C ASP A 81 3.60 4.67 -11.92
N LYS A 82 3.41 4.24 -13.15
CA LYS A 82 3.80 4.97 -14.38
C LYS A 82 2.80 6.04 -14.77
N PHE A 83 1.57 5.95 -14.27
CA PHE A 83 0.55 6.99 -14.46
C PHE A 83 0.97 8.34 -13.89
N LEU A 84 1.91 8.37 -12.94
CA LEU A 84 2.48 9.61 -12.39
C LEU A 84 3.22 10.44 -13.43
N ASP A 85 3.76 9.79 -14.47
CA ASP A 85 4.50 10.45 -15.54
C ASP A 85 3.58 10.83 -16.73
N ASP A 86 2.27 10.52 -16.65
CA ASP A 86 1.29 10.84 -17.67
C ASP A 86 0.85 12.32 -17.54
N PRO A 87 0.94 13.15 -18.59
CA PRO A 87 0.54 14.56 -18.56
C PRO A 87 -0.93 14.80 -18.18
N GLU A 88 -1.79 13.78 -18.33
CA GLU A 88 -3.22 13.87 -18.00
C GLU A 88 -3.52 13.50 -16.54
N PHE A 89 -2.50 13.11 -15.76
CA PHE A 89 -2.64 12.81 -14.35
C PHE A 89 -2.79 14.11 -13.52
N ASP A 90 -3.77 14.12 -12.62
CA ASP A 90 -3.98 15.23 -11.69
C ASP A 90 -3.18 14.98 -10.40
N ALA A 91 -1.98 15.56 -10.35
CA ALA A 91 -1.10 15.43 -9.19
C ALA A 91 -1.71 15.97 -7.89
N SER A 92 -2.72 16.85 -7.95
CA SER A 92 -3.40 17.38 -6.76
C SER A 92 -4.26 16.33 -6.03
N ALA A 93 -4.50 15.18 -6.66
CA ALA A 93 -5.15 14.05 -6.02
C ALA A 93 -4.33 13.44 -4.86
N PHE A 94 -3.04 13.77 -4.78
CA PHE A 94 -2.15 13.42 -3.67
C PHE A 94 -1.64 14.69 -2.97
N GLU A 95 -1.57 14.63 -1.65
CA GLU A 95 -0.89 15.66 -0.84
C GLU A 95 0.62 15.68 -1.14
N TRP A 96 1.19 14.50 -1.38
CA TRP A 96 2.52 14.35 -1.97
C TRP A 96 2.73 12.95 -2.53
N VAL A 97 3.74 12.84 -3.40
CA VAL A 97 4.31 11.60 -3.90
C VAL A 97 5.80 11.57 -3.58
N LYS A 98 6.31 10.49 -3.00
CA LYS A 98 7.72 10.32 -2.61
C LYS A 98 8.19 8.90 -2.90
N ASP A 99 9.49 8.66 -2.92
CA ASP A 99 10.02 7.29 -3.01
C ASP A 99 10.19 6.64 -1.63
N TYR A 100 10.38 7.44 -0.58
CA TYR A 100 10.60 7.01 0.80
C TYR A 100 10.10 8.09 1.76
N PHE A 101 9.52 7.70 2.90
CA PHE A 101 9.05 8.67 3.90
C PHE A 101 9.18 8.15 5.33
N GLU A 102 9.47 9.07 6.24
CA GLU A 102 9.53 8.80 7.68
C GLU A 102 8.47 9.63 8.40
N LEU A 103 7.63 8.96 9.16
CA LEU A 103 6.60 9.57 9.99
C LEU A 103 6.94 9.32 11.46
N ASP A 104 7.07 10.39 12.23
CA ASP A 104 7.17 10.29 13.69
C ASP A 104 5.76 10.30 14.29
N TYR A 105 5.36 9.21 14.94
CA TYR A 105 4.04 9.05 15.54
C TYR A 105 4.15 8.47 16.95
N LYS A 106 3.65 9.21 17.96
CA LYS A 106 3.68 8.80 19.39
C LYS A 106 5.06 8.30 19.84
N LYS A 107 6.13 9.04 19.50
CA LYS A 107 7.54 8.72 19.80
C LYS A 107 8.10 7.46 19.11
N ARG A 108 7.37 6.89 18.14
CA ARG A 108 7.88 5.82 17.28
C ARG A 108 8.02 6.33 15.86
N LYS A 109 9.11 5.95 15.20
CA LYS A 109 9.35 6.26 13.79
C LYS A 109 8.74 5.16 12.93
N ILE A 110 7.98 5.55 11.93
CA ILE A 110 7.39 4.69 10.91
C ILE A 110 8.08 5.02 9.59
N VAL A 111 8.83 4.07 9.07
CA VAL A 111 9.54 4.15 7.80
C VAL A 111 8.71 3.48 6.71
N MET A 112 8.39 4.22 5.66
CA MET A 112 7.61 3.74 4.53
C MET A 112 8.48 3.71 3.28
N PHE A 113 8.55 2.54 2.67
CA PHE A 113 9.22 2.30 1.40
C PHE A 113 8.48 1.17 0.67
N HIS A 114 8.29 1.29 -0.64
CA HIS A 114 7.51 0.28 -1.38
C HIS A 114 8.14 -1.11 -1.25
N TYR A 115 9.47 -1.20 -1.39
CA TYR A 115 10.18 -2.47 -1.31
C TYR A 115 10.54 -2.82 0.15
N PRO A 116 10.57 -4.12 0.49
CA PRO A 116 11.18 -4.55 1.75
C PRO A 116 12.69 -4.23 1.74
N ILE A 117 13.18 -3.60 2.81
CA ILE A 117 14.62 -3.33 3.02
C ILE A 117 15.10 -3.98 4.30
N LEU A 118 16.34 -4.48 4.26
CA LEU A 118 16.93 -5.26 5.36
C LEU A 118 17.14 -4.40 6.62
N GLU A 119 17.53 -3.15 6.45
CA GLU A 119 17.70 -2.16 7.52
C GLU A 119 17.11 -0.83 7.09
N TRP A 120 16.60 -0.07 8.06
CA TRP A 120 15.94 1.21 7.84
C TRP A 120 16.25 2.21 8.96
N ALA A 121 15.84 3.46 8.78
CA ALA A 121 16.08 4.50 9.76
C ALA A 121 15.49 4.12 11.13
N GLY A 122 16.37 4.02 12.14
CA GLY A 122 16.00 3.62 13.50
C GLY A 122 15.78 2.12 13.71
N PHE A 123 16.28 1.25 12.83
CA PHE A 123 16.15 -0.22 12.93
C PHE A 123 16.48 -0.75 14.34
N PHE A 124 17.57 -0.28 14.95
CA PHE A 124 17.97 -0.64 16.32
C PHE A 124 17.29 0.18 17.43
N ARG A 125 16.30 1.02 17.10
CA ARG A 125 15.65 2.03 17.98
C ARG A 125 14.11 1.96 17.93
N ASP A 126 13.56 0.75 17.80
CA ASP A 126 12.10 0.48 17.82
C ASP A 126 11.30 1.19 16.70
N SER A 127 11.94 1.52 15.57
CA SER A 127 11.19 2.00 14.40
C SER A 127 10.55 0.84 13.65
N ILE A 128 9.45 1.15 12.96
CA ILE A 128 8.66 0.22 12.17
C ILE A 128 8.96 0.47 10.70
N HIS A 129 9.16 -0.59 9.93
CA HIS A 129 9.19 -0.49 8.47
C HIS A 129 7.89 -1.03 7.89
N LEU A 130 7.19 -0.19 7.14
CA LEU A 130 6.03 -0.58 6.33
C LEU A 130 6.46 -0.69 4.88
N TYR A 131 6.02 -1.76 4.23
CA TYR A 131 6.33 -2.06 2.83
C TYR A 131 5.16 -2.72 2.10
N GLY A 132 5.26 -2.78 0.78
CA GLY A 132 4.34 -3.47 -0.13
C GLY A 132 5.07 -4.49 -0.98
N HIS A 133 4.81 -4.51 -2.29
CA HIS A 133 5.56 -5.20 -3.36
C HIS A 133 5.51 -6.73 -3.32
N VAL A 134 5.52 -7.32 -2.13
CA VAL A 134 5.61 -8.76 -1.93
C VAL A 134 4.20 -9.33 -1.79
N HIS A 135 3.66 -9.80 -2.90
CA HIS A 135 2.34 -10.40 -2.95
C HIS A 135 2.28 -11.80 -2.35
N ASN A 136 1.11 -12.16 -1.83
CA ASN A 136 0.81 -13.49 -1.33
C ASN A 136 0.60 -14.51 -2.48
N SER A 137 1.62 -14.73 -3.31
CA SER A 137 1.60 -15.79 -4.31
C SER A 137 2.15 -17.06 -3.67
N GLN A 138 1.37 -18.14 -3.62
CA GLN A 138 1.85 -19.45 -3.15
C GLN A 138 2.91 -20.08 -4.07
N LYS A 139 3.25 -19.39 -5.17
CA LYS A 139 4.18 -19.83 -6.21
C LYS A 139 5.65 -19.80 -5.79
N ASP A 140 5.98 -19.09 -4.70
CA ASP A 140 7.34 -19.05 -4.15
C ASP A 140 7.37 -19.49 -2.68
N PRO A 141 7.61 -20.80 -2.42
CA PRO A 141 7.72 -21.33 -1.06
C PRO A 141 8.87 -20.73 -0.24
N SER A 142 9.84 -20.09 -0.88
CA SER A 142 10.99 -19.45 -0.21
C SER A 142 10.71 -18.01 0.20
N GLN A 143 9.64 -17.39 -0.31
CA GLN A 143 9.28 -16.00 -0.04
C GLN A 143 9.19 -15.73 1.46
N ARG A 144 8.45 -16.57 2.19
CA ARG A 144 8.31 -16.43 3.64
C ARG A 144 9.65 -16.44 4.36
N LYS A 145 10.55 -17.37 4.01
CA LYS A 145 11.89 -17.47 4.61
C LYS A 145 12.73 -16.22 4.37
N ARG A 146 12.62 -15.59 3.20
CA ARG A 146 13.33 -14.33 2.89
C ARG A 146 12.78 -13.17 3.73
N LEU A 147 11.46 -13.12 3.93
CA LEU A 147 10.81 -12.08 4.73
C LEU A 147 11.02 -12.24 6.23
N ASP A 148 11.19 -13.48 6.72
CA ASP A 148 11.43 -13.77 8.14
C ASP A 148 12.69 -13.04 8.67
N VAL A 149 13.67 -12.78 7.78
CA VAL A 149 14.90 -12.04 8.11
C VAL A 149 14.61 -10.60 8.56
N LEU A 150 13.53 -9.98 8.09
CA LEU A 150 13.18 -8.59 8.40
C LEU A 150 12.69 -8.42 9.85
N GLY A 151 12.27 -9.52 10.50
CA GLY A 151 11.75 -9.51 11.86
C GLY A 151 10.41 -8.80 12.02
N LYS A 152 9.91 -8.77 13.26
CA LYS A 152 8.54 -8.31 13.60
C LYS A 152 8.29 -6.81 13.43
N SER A 153 9.36 -6.02 13.28
CA SER A 153 9.29 -4.57 13.11
C SER A 153 9.12 -4.16 11.64
N ALA A 154 9.22 -5.10 10.70
CA ALA A 154 8.85 -4.89 9.31
C ALA A 154 7.48 -5.52 9.02
N MET A 155 6.60 -4.78 8.38
CA MET A 155 5.24 -5.23 8.11
C MET A 155 4.82 -4.90 6.67
N ASN A 156 4.36 -5.93 5.97
CA ASN A 156 3.72 -5.77 4.67
C ASN A 156 2.31 -5.19 4.86
N VAL A 157 1.99 -4.11 4.17
CA VAL A 157 0.69 -3.43 4.19
C VAL A 157 -0.09 -3.59 2.88
N GLY A 158 0.37 -4.48 1.99
CA GLY A 158 -0.32 -4.85 0.76
C GLY A 158 -1.72 -5.39 0.99
N VAL A 159 -2.61 -5.12 0.04
CA VAL A 159 -4.01 -5.59 0.10
C VAL A 159 -4.12 -7.11 0.21
N ASP A 160 -3.16 -7.85 -0.37
CA ASP A 160 -3.15 -9.32 -0.38
C ASP A 160 -2.87 -9.95 1.00
N VAL A 161 -2.33 -9.17 1.95
CA VAL A 161 -2.01 -9.64 3.30
C VAL A 161 -2.90 -9.01 4.37
N ASN A 162 -3.81 -8.11 3.98
CA ASN A 162 -4.72 -7.39 4.86
C ASN A 162 -6.18 -7.52 4.39
N ASP A 163 -6.54 -8.67 3.82
CA ASP A 163 -7.91 -9.01 3.40
C ASP A 163 -8.56 -7.96 2.48
N PHE A 164 -7.74 -7.27 1.68
CA PHE A 164 -8.15 -6.18 0.79
C PHE A 164 -8.75 -4.96 1.51
N PHE A 165 -8.34 -4.69 2.75
CA PHE A 165 -8.68 -3.48 3.52
C PHE A 165 -7.44 -2.63 3.84
N PRO A 166 -7.61 -1.29 3.99
CA PRO A 166 -6.61 -0.46 4.64
C PRO A 166 -6.38 -0.87 6.10
N ILE A 167 -5.16 -0.72 6.58
CA ILE A 167 -4.78 -1.01 7.97
C ILE A 167 -4.54 0.28 8.76
N SER A 168 -5.11 0.38 9.96
CA SER A 168 -4.94 1.56 10.81
C SER A 168 -3.58 1.58 11.51
N ILE A 169 -3.07 2.79 11.78
CA ILE A 169 -1.83 2.97 12.55
C ILE A 169 -1.88 2.29 13.91
N GLU A 170 -3.04 2.25 14.57
CA GLU A 170 -3.20 1.56 15.86
C GLU A 170 -3.00 0.04 15.72
N THR A 171 -3.50 -0.55 14.63
CA THR A 171 -3.30 -1.97 14.33
C THR A 171 -1.84 -2.25 14.01
N ILE A 172 -1.17 -1.40 13.23
CA ILE A 172 0.27 -1.47 12.98
C ILE A 172 1.04 -1.45 14.31
N LEU A 173 0.75 -0.50 15.19
CA LEU A 173 1.43 -0.39 16.48
C LEU A 173 1.23 -1.64 17.36
N LYS A 174 0.02 -2.20 17.36
CA LYS A 174 -0.32 -3.44 18.08
C LYS A 174 0.38 -4.68 17.52
N ARG A 175 0.51 -4.81 16.20
CA ARG A 175 1.15 -5.97 15.55
C ARG A 175 2.68 -5.94 15.65
N THR A 176 3.24 -4.74 15.80
CA THR A 176 4.69 -4.48 15.87
C THR A 176 5.17 -4.19 17.30
N SER A 177 4.29 -4.26 18.30
CA SER A 177 4.71 -4.14 19.70
C SER A 177 5.56 -5.35 20.11
N LYS A 178 6.52 -5.12 21.00
CA LYS A 178 7.43 -6.18 21.43
C LYS A 178 6.76 -7.28 22.23
#